data_AF-A0A7I4C004-F1
#
_entry.id   AF-A0A7I4C004-F1
#
_cell.length_a   1.000
_cell.length_b   1.000
_cell.length_c   1.000
_cell.angle_alpha   90.00
_cell.angle_beta   90.00
_cell.angle_gamma   90.00
#
_symmetry.space_group_name_H-M   'P 1'
#
loop_
_entity.id
_entity.type
_entity.pdbx_description
1 polymer ?
#
loop_
_entity_poly.entity_id
_entity_poly.type
_entity_poly.pdbx_seq_one_letter_code
_entity_poly.pdbx_strand_id
1 'polypeptide(L)'
;MVDQEGGYVQRFGPPFTVIPHARIVGDTSDPEAAGAIASVIAKELRAVNVDMNLAPVLDVDTNPENTVIGKRSFATTPARVANLGFAYIRGLQCEGVAACAKHYPGHGDTTLDSHVDLPLLPHSLTRLVEIEMSPFAKAVDADVAAVMVAHIDVPCFSGRTESARKPATMCVDTIAYLRDALLFEGVIISDCMETGAIVKEHRIEEAAVQAVLAGIDMVLVSHTLSRQIAVVDALVQAVLTERIPYRRVMDAVSRIFTLKQTYVRSSFQDWIEKGLREFEIQQIGCKEHHDIVANIVYQSAAIRGEATTIPRRKRR
;
A
#
# COMPACT_ATOMS: atom_id res chain seq x y z
N MET A 1 8.56 5.19 6.44
CA MET A 1 7.75 4.49 5.42
C MET A 1 8.14 4.98 4.03
N VAL A 2 7.89 4.21 2.99
CA VAL A 2 8.20 4.59 1.59
C VAL A 2 7.29 3.83 0.62
N ASP A 3 7.07 4.37 -0.58
CA ASP A 3 6.53 3.62 -1.72
C ASP A 3 7.65 2.92 -2.50
N GLN A 4 7.97 1.67 -2.13
CA GLN A 4 8.94 0.82 -2.85
C GLN A 4 8.18 -0.39 -3.44
N GLU A 5 7.33 -0.13 -4.43
CA GLU A 5 6.52 -1.14 -5.11
C GLU A 5 7.34 -1.91 -6.17
N GLY A 6 8.25 -1.19 -6.84
CA GLY A 6 8.98 -1.63 -8.03
C GLY A 6 8.49 -0.95 -9.31
N GLY A 7 9.18 -1.21 -10.41
CA GLY A 7 8.91 -0.54 -11.69
C GLY A 7 9.09 0.99 -11.57
N TYR A 8 8.09 1.77 -12.01
CA TYR A 8 8.15 3.24 -11.94
C TYR A 8 7.77 3.80 -10.55
N VAL A 9 7.23 3.00 -9.63
CA VAL A 9 6.99 3.40 -8.23
C VAL A 9 8.05 2.76 -7.34
N GLN A 10 9.27 3.26 -7.51
CA GLN A 10 10.45 2.85 -6.76
C GLN A 10 11.20 4.12 -6.36
N ARG A 11 11.32 4.38 -5.06
CA ARG A 11 12.00 5.59 -4.54
C ARG A 11 13.49 5.37 -4.38
N PHE A 12 13.92 4.16 -4.05
CA PHE A 12 15.32 3.78 -3.99
C PHE A 12 15.76 3.14 -5.30
N GLY A 13 16.51 3.87 -6.13
CA GLY A 13 17.18 3.35 -7.33
C GLY A 13 18.58 2.82 -7.04
N PRO A 14 19.39 2.50 -8.08
CA PRO A 14 20.78 2.06 -7.91
C PRO A 14 21.54 2.94 -6.89
N PRO A 15 22.23 2.36 -5.90
CA PRO A 15 22.70 0.97 -5.84
C PRO A 15 21.69 -0.08 -5.37
N PHE A 16 20.46 0.28 -5.01
CA PHE A 16 19.43 -0.69 -4.66
C PHE A 16 19.08 -1.59 -5.84
N THR A 17 18.60 -2.79 -5.53
CA THR A 17 18.12 -3.72 -6.56
C THR A 17 16.96 -3.08 -7.33
N VAL A 18 17.06 -3.09 -8.66
CA VAL A 18 15.97 -2.63 -9.52
C VAL A 18 14.88 -3.69 -9.54
N ILE A 19 13.72 -3.36 -8.97
CA ILE A 19 12.58 -4.27 -8.88
C ILE A 19 11.70 -4.08 -10.12
N PRO A 20 11.24 -5.15 -10.78
CA PRO A 20 10.35 -5.02 -11.93
C PRO A 20 8.95 -4.55 -11.51
N HIS A 21 8.11 -4.22 -12.49
CA HIS A 21 6.68 -4.03 -12.22
C HIS A 21 6.07 -5.26 -11.56
N ALA A 22 5.10 -5.05 -10.66
CA ALA A 22 4.33 -6.14 -10.03
C ALA A 22 3.73 -7.09 -11.08
N ARG A 23 3.32 -6.58 -12.25
CA ARG A 23 2.85 -7.41 -13.37
C ARG A 23 3.84 -8.49 -13.79
N ILE A 24 5.13 -8.16 -13.87
CA ILE A 24 6.18 -9.12 -14.28
C ILE A 24 6.26 -10.26 -13.25
N VAL A 25 6.19 -9.93 -11.97
CA VAL A 25 6.12 -10.92 -10.90
C VAL A 25 4.83 -11.73 -11.02
N GLY A 26 3.71 -11.07 -11.25
CA GLY A 26 2.42 -11.74 -11.37
C GLY A 26 2.30 -12.68 -12.55
N ASP A 27 2.96 -12.38 -13.68
CA ASP A 27 3.02 -13.25 -14.86
C ASP A 27 3.63 -14.63 -14.56
N THR A 28 4.46 -14.75 -13.52
CA THR A 28 4.95 -16.06 -13.06
C THR A 28 3.83 -16.93 -12.47
N SER A 29 2.76 -16.29 -11.96
CA SER A 29 1.69 -16.90 -11.17
C SER A 29 2.20 -17.71 -9.97
N ASP A 30 3.41 -17.41 -9.51
CA ASP A 30 4.10 -18.10 -8.43
C ASP A 30 4.14 -17.22 -7.17
N PRO A 31 3.43 -17.60 -6.09
CA PRO A 31 3.51 -16.91 -4.81
C PRO A 31 4.92 -16.88 -4.21
N GLU A 32 5.76 -17.89 -4.48
CA GLU A 32 7.16 -17.88 -3.99
C GLU A 32 7.97 -16.77 -4.64
N ALA A 33 7.75 -16.50 -5.94
CA ALA A 33 8.36 -15.36 -6.63
C ALA A 33 7.93 -14.02 -5.99
N ALA A 34 6.65 -13.85 -5.66
CA ALA A 34 6.16 -12.65 -4.98
C ALA A 34 6.76 -12.47 -3.58
N GLY A 35 6.84 -13.54 -2.80
CA GLY A 35 7.48 -13.54 -1.48
C GLY A 35 8.98 -13.25 -1.55
N ALA A 36 9.69 -13.78 -2.55
CA ALA A 36 11.12 -13.55 -2.75
C ALA A 36 11.41 -12.08 -3.12
N ILE A 37 10.61 -11.48 -4.01
CA ILE A 37 10.73 -10.04 -4.32
C ILE A 37 10.48 -9.19 -3.07
N ALA A 38 9.45 -9.52 -2.29
CA ALA A 38 9.18 -8.82 -1.05
C ALA A 38 10.32 -8.95 -0.04
N SER A 39 10.93 -10.13 0.11
CA SER A 39 12.08 -10.33 1.00
C SER A 39 13.29 -9.50 0.56
N VAL A 40 13.61 -9.45 -0.75
CA VAL A 40 14.66 -8.58 -1.29
C VAL A 40 14.39 -7.11 -0.93
N ILE A 41 13.18 -6.62 -1.21
CA ILE A 41 12.81 -5.24 -0.90
C ILE A 41 12.94 -4.96 0.60
N ALA A 42 12.41 -5.83 1.45
CA ALA A 42 12.42 -5.61 2.88
C ALA A 42 13.83 -5.62 3.46
N LYS A 43 14.71 -6.54 3.03
CA LYS A 43 16.12 -6.56 3.45
C LYS A 43 16.84 -5.24 3.13
N GLU A 44 16.65 -4.73 1.91
CA GLU A 44 17.27 -3.46 1.51
C GLU A 44 16.65 -2.25 2.22
N LEU A 45 15.33 -2.24 2.45
CA LEU A 45 14.67 -1.19 3.22
C LEU A 45 15.10 -1.18 4.69
N ARG A 46 15.25 -2.36 5.31
CA ARG A 46 15.78 -2.48 6.68
C ARG A 46 17.19 -1.93 6.79
N ALA A 47 18.04 -2.14 5.78
CA ALA A 47 19.41 -1.64 5.76
C ALA A 47 19.51 -0.11 5.84
N VAL A 48 18.45 0.60 5.44
CA VAL A 48 18.34 2.06 5.53
C VAL A 48 17.28 2.53 6.51
N ASN A 49 16.93 1.69 7.49
CA ASN A 49 16.01 2.00 8.58
C ASN A 49 14.60 2.43 8.13
N VAL A 50 14.13 1.83 7.03
CA VAL A 50 12.74 1.94 6.60
C VAL A 50 11.97 0.72 7.09
N ASP A 51 11.03 0.96 8.00
CA ASP A 51 10.32 -0.11 8.72
C ASP A 51 8.92 -0.41 8.19
N MET A 52 8.47 0.33 7.18
CA MET A 52 7.15 0.16 6.56
C MET A 52 7.25 0.46 5.07
N ASN A 53 6.78 -0.47 4.24
CA ASN A 53 6.64 -0.27 2.81
C ASN A 53 5.15 -0.07 2.49
N LEU A 54 4.83 0.96 1.72
CA LEU A 54 3.48 1.24 1.23
C LEU A 54 3.17 0.32 0.04
N ALA A 55 3.22 -0.99 0.27
CA ALA A 55 3.05 -2.06 -0.70
C ALA A 55 2.59 -3.34 0.04
N PRO A 56 1.90 -4.28 -0.63
CA PRO A 56 1.66 -4.34 -2.08
C PRO A 56 0.43 -3.56 -2.56
N VAL A 57 0.42 -3.31 -3.88
CA VAL A 57 -0.80 -2.92 -4.61
C VAL A 57 -1.64 -4.17 -4.86
N LEU A 58 -2.84 -4.20 -4.28
CA LEU A 58 -3.84 -5.27 -4.35
C LEU A 58 -5.04 -4.92 -5.24
N ASP A 59 -4.96 -3.82 -5.99
CA ASP A 59 -5.95 -3.48 -6.99
C ASP A 59 -5.98 -4.56 -8.09
N VAL A 60 -7.17 -4.98 -8.50
CA VAL A 60 -7.35 -5.90 -9.63
C VAL A 60 -7.48 -5.08 -10.90
N ASP A 61 -6.57 -5.28 -11.84
CA ASP A 61 -6.50 -4.52 -13.10
C ASP A 61 -7.55 -5.04 -14.10
N THR A 62 -8.83 -4.76 -13.81
CA THR A 62 -9.97 -5.18 -14.64
C THR A 62 -10.28 -4.19 -15.75
N ASN A 63 -9.86 -2.93 -15.62
CA ASN A 63 -10.09 -1.90 -16.61
C ASN A 63 -8.81 -1.56 -17.39
N PRO A 64 -8.70 -1.93 -18.69
CA PRO A 64 -7.52 -1.64 -19.50
C PRO A 64 -7.28 -0.14 -19.75
N GLU A 65 -8.31 0.69 -19.57
CA GLU A 65 -8.20 2.16 -19.67
C GLU A 65 -7.71 2.82 -18.37
N ASN A 66 -7.47 2.03 -17.32
CA ASN A 66 -6.92 2.55 -16.07
C ASN A 66 -5.46 2.99 -16.27
N THR A 67 -5.20 4.28 -16.09
CA THR A 67 -3.87 4.87 -16.28
C THR A 67 -3.03 4.92 -15.00
N VAL A 68 -3.61 4.60 -13.85
CA VAL A 68 -2.97 4.75 -12.52
C VAL A 68 -2.37 3.44 -12.00
N ILE A 69 -3.10 2.34 -12.17
CA ILE A 69 -2.76 1.01 -11.64
C ILE A 69 -2.01 0.21 -12.69
N GLY A 70 -2.67 -0.29 -13.74
CA GLY A 70 -2.08 -1.08 -14.81
C GLY A 70 -1.01 -2.07 -14.35
N LYS A 71 0.26 -1.80 -14.70
CA LYS A 71 1.41 -2.67 -14.38
C LYS A 71 1.80 -2.71 -12.90
N ARG A 72 1.26 -1.81 -12.06
CA ARG A 72 1.41 -1.85 -10.58
C ARG A 72 0.56 -2.95 -9.96
N SER A 73 -0.50 -3.39 -10.63
CA SER A 73 -1.21 -4.60 -10.22
C SER A 73 -0.47 -5.85 -10.67
N PHE A 74 -0.51 -6.87 -9.81
CA PHE A 74 -0.01 -8.21 -10.13
C PHE A 74 -0.76 -8.87 -11.29
N ALA A 75 -2.08 -8.71 -11.37
CA ALA A 75 -2.91 -9.47 -12.29
C ALA A 75 -4.27 -8.82 -12.56
N THR A 76 -4.95 -9.32 -13.58
CA THR A 76 -6.32 -8.91 -13.96
C THR A 76 -7.42 -9.75 -13.29
N THR A 77 -7.05 -10.73 -12.45
CA THR A 77 -8.03 -11.60 -11.77
C THR A 77 -7.86 -11.56 -10.24
N PRO A 78 -8.96 -11.54 -9.46
CA PRO A 78 -8.89 -11.42 -8.00
C PRO A 78 -8.07 -12.52 -7.34
N ALA A 79 -8.28 -13.77 -7.74
CA ALA A 79 -7.57 -14.92 -7.18
C ALA A 79 -6.05 -14.82 -7.33
N ARG A 80 -5.56 -14.33 -8.48
CA ARG A 80 -4.12 -14.15 -8.70
C ARG A 80 -3.57 -13.02 -7.84
N VAL A 81 -4.26 -11.87 -7.79
CA VAL A 81 -3.85 -10.73 -6.96
C VAL A 81 -3.85 -11.12 -5.47
N ALA A 82 -4.88 -11.82 -5.00
CA ALA A 82 -4.99 -12.31 -3.63
C ALA A 82 -3.83 -13.23 -3.24
N ASN A 83 -3.54 -14.26 -4.05
CA ASN A 83 -2.49 -15.24 -3.73
C ASN A 83 -1.09 -14.63 -3.74
N LEU A 84 -0.79 -13.79 -4.74
CA LEU A 84 0.51 -13.11 -4.84
C LEU A 84 0.66 -12.03 -3.76
N GLY A 85 -0.40 -11.27 -3.51
CA GLY A 85 -0.47 -10.28 -2.45
C GLY A 85 -0.23 -10.87 -1.07
N PHE A 86 -0.85 -12.00 -0.75
CA PHE A 86 -0.63 -12.74 0.49
C PHE A 86 0.86 -13.06 0.69
N ALA A 87 1.50 -13.68 -0.31
CA ALA A 87 2.90 -14.07 -0.21
C ALA A 87 3.84 -12.85 -0.13
N TYR A 88 3.54 -11.78 -0.86
CA TYR A 88 4.28 -10.52 -0.80
C TYR A 88 4.19 -9.87 0.60
N ILE A 89 3.00 -9.80 1.19
CA ILE A 89 2.78 -9.28 2.56
C ILE A 89 3.63 -10.07 3.56
N ARG A 90 3.54 -11.41 3.51
CA ARG A 90 4.34 -12.28 4.38
C ARG A 90 5.84 -12.08 4.16
N GLY A 91 6.29 -11.95 2.92
CA GLY A 91 7.69 -11.70 2.58
C GLY A 91 8.23 -10.40 3.18
N LEU A 92 7.47 -9.29 3.13
CA LEU A 92 7.87 -8.04 3.78
C LEU A 92 7.93 -8.19 5.30
N GLN A 93 6.88 -8.74 5.89
CA GLN A 93 6.69 -8.77 7.34
C GLN A 93 7.65 -9.75 8.03
N CYS A 94 7.97 -10.88 7.40
CA CYS A 94 8.96 -11.84 7.93
C CYS A 94 10.38 -11.23 8.03
N GLU A 95 10.70 -10.26 7.18
CA GLU A 95 11.98 -9.51 7.23
C GLU A 95 11.88 -8.27 8.14
N GLY A 96 10.76 -8.10 8.84
CA GLY A 96 10.54 -7.02 9.80
C GLY A 96 10.19 -5.66 9.18
N VAL A 97 9.62 -5.65 7.97
CA VAL A 97 9.03 -4.45 7.34
C VAL A 97 7.51 -4.59 7.32
N ALA A 98 6.81 -3.61 7.91
CA ALA A 98 5.35 -3.57 7.87
C ALA A 98 4.87 -3.42 6.41
N ALA A 99 4.00 -4.32 5.98
CA ALA A 99 3.31 -4.22 4.70
C ALA A 99 2.08 -3.31 4.83
N CYS A 100 1.72 -2.65 3.74
CA CYS A 100 0.52 -1.83 3.63
C CYS A 100 -0.21 -2.15 2.33
N ALA A 101 -1.29 -2.92 2.43
CA ALA A 101 -2.11 -3.27 1.28
C ALA A 101 -2.87 -2.04 0.76
N LYS A 102 -2.85 -1.81 -0.56
CA LYS A 102 -3.47 -0.62 -1.17
C LYS A 102 -4.03 -0.88 -2.57
N HIS A 103 -5.02 -0.14 -3.06
CA HIS A 103 -5.68 1.00 -2.42
C HIS A 103 -7.15 0.62 -2.14
N TYR A 104 -7.48 0.32 -0.87
CA TYR A 104 -8.80 -0.14 -0.48
C TYR A 104 -9.87 0.93 -0.80
N PRO A 105 -11.06 0.57 -1.32
CA PRO A 105 -11.56 -0.79 -1.57
C PRO A 105 -11.18 -1.42 -2.91
N GLY A 106 -10.41 -0.72 -3.75
CA GLY A 106 -9.91 -1.18 -5.04
C GLY A 106 -9.97 -0.07 -6.10
N HIS A 107 -8.83 0.25 -6.69
CA HIS A 107 -8.67 1.32 -7.68
C HIS A 107 -8.60 0.81 -9.13
N GLY A 108 -8.40 -0.50 -9.32
CA GLY A 108 -8.04 -1.08 -10.62
C GLY A 108 -9.13 -1.08 -11.70
N ASP A 109 -10.37 -0.70 -11.39
CA ASP A 109 -11.45 -0.55 -12.36
C ASP A 109 -11.82 0.92 -12.67
N THR A 110 -11.14 1.90 -12.06
CA THR A 110 -11.43 3.32 -12.31
C THR A 110 -10.84 3.81 -13.65
N THR A 111 -11.44 4.85 -14.23
CA THR A 111 -10.95 5.50 -15.47
C THR A 111 -10.28 6.84 -15.23
N LEU A 112 -10.60 7.51 -14.11
CA LEU A 112 -10.07 8.81 -13.73
C LEU A 112 -8.90 8.64 -12.76
N ASP A 113 -7.89 9.48 -12.92
CA ASP A 113 -6.77 9.53 -12.00
C ASP A 113 -7.15 10.33 -10.74
N SER A 114 -7.02 9.71 -9.55
CA SER A 114 -7.25 10.36 -8.25
C SER A 114 -6.31 11.53 -7.97
N HIS A 115 -5.17 11.60 -8.65
CA HIS A 115 -4.29 12.77 -8.60
C HIS A 115 -4.91 13.98 -9.30
N VAL A 116 -5.85 13.75 -10.23
CA VAL A 116 -6.50 14.79 -11.03
C VAL A 116 -7.89 15.11 -10.51
N ASP A 117 -8.76 14.13 -10.29
CA ASP A 117 -10.15 14.33 -9.85
C ASP A 117 -10.65 13.10 -9.07
N LEU A 118 -11.80 13.16 -8.42
CA LEU A 118 -12.34 12.05 -7.65
C LEU A 118 -12.83 10.91 -8.58
N PRO A 119 -12.15 9.75 -8.62
CA PRO A 119 -12.57 8.63 -9.45
C PRO A 119 -13.84 7.99 -8.90
N LEU A 120 -14.66 7.45 -9.79
CA LEU A 120 -15.89 6.74 -9.45
C LEU A 120 -15.71 5.24 -9.66
N LEU A 121 -16.14 4.45 -8.68
CA LEU A 121 -16.24 2.99 -8.77
C LEU A 121 -17.73 2.58 -8.65
N PRO A 122 -18.50 2.55 -9.75
CA PRO A 122 -19.96 2.51 -9.73
C PRO A 122 -20.51 1.07 -9.63
N HIS A 123 -19.88 0.22 -8.84
CA HIS A 123 -20.25 -1.21 -8.75
C HIS A 123 -21.12 -1.53 -7.55
N SER A 124 -21.84 -2.65 -7.63
CA SER A 124 -22.61 -3.18 -6.50
C SER A 124 -21.67 -3.72 -5.41
N LEU A 125 -22.16 -3.76 -4.17
CA LEU A 125 -21.40 -4.34 -3.06
C LEU A 125 -21.00 -5.80 -3.35
N THR A 126 -21.90 -6.60 -3.95
CA THR A 126 -21.59 -7.99 -4.34
C THR A 126 -20.37 -8.07 -5.25
N ARG A 127 -20.31 -7.23 -6.28
CA ARG A 127 -19.17 -7.16 -7.19
C ARG A 127 -17.90 -6.75 -6.43
N LEU A 128 -17.98 -5.69 -5.62
CA LEU A 128 -16.85 -5.22 -4.83
C LEU A 128 -16.28 -6.32 -3.93
N VAL A 129 -17.14 -7.12 -3.30
CA VAL A 129 -16.70 -8.23 -2.45
C VAL A 129 -16.01 -9.33 -3.27
N GLU A 130 -16.57 -9.69 -4.42
CA GLU A 130 -16.06 -10.77 -5.26
C GLU A 130 -14.76 -10.41 -5.98
N ILE A 131 -14.56 -9.14 -6.35
CA ILE A 131 -13.46 -8.71 -7.22
C ILE A 131 -12.51 -7.77 -6.49
N GLU A 132 -12.94 -6.56 -6.16
CA GLU A 132 -12.06 -5.50 -5.71
C GLU A 132 -11.54 -5.72 -4.27
N MET A 133 -12.39 -6.20 -3.36
CA MET A 133 -12.08 -6.42 -1.94
C MET A 133 -11.57 -7.83 -1.62
N SER A 134 -11.79 -8.80 -2.50
CA SER A 134 -11.34 -10.18 -2.27
C SER A 134 -9.82 -10.28 -1.97
N PRO A 135 -8.93 -9.56 -2.69
CA PRO A 135 -7.52 -9.48 -2.32
C PRO A 135 -7.25 -8.89 -0.93
N PHE A 136 -8.06 -7.92 -0.48
CA PHE A 136 -7.90 -7.31 0.86
C PHE A 136 -8.37 -8.26 1.96
N ALA A 137 -9.41 -9.06 1.74
CA ALA A 137 -9.76 -10.15 2.66
C ALA A 137 -8.58 -11.12 2.82
N LYS A 138 -7.92 -11.48 1.71
CA LYS A 138 -6.70 -12.29 1.73
C LYS A 138 -5.51 -11.60 2.42
N ALA A 139 -5.42 -10.27 2.34
CA ALA A 139 -4.42 -9.50 3.07
C ALA A 139 -4.64 -9.55 4.59
N VAL A 140 -5.89 -9.52 5.04
CA VAL A 140 -6.23 -9.72 6.46
C VAL A 140 -5.84 -11.13 6.91
N ASP A 141 -6.12 -12.18 6.12
CA ASP A 141 -5.62 -13.55 6.40
C ASP A 141 -4.09 -13.63 6.53
N ALA A 142 -3.36 -12.70 5.90
CA ALA A 142 -1.90 -12.64 5.94
C ALA A 142 -1.35 -11.88 7.17
N ASP A 143 -2.24 -11.43 8.06
CA ASP A 143 -1.95 -10.50 9.15
C ASP A 143 -1.29 -9.21 8.64
N VAL A 144 -1.83 -8.61 7.57
CA VAL A 144 -1.27 -7.36 7.02
C VAL A 144 -1.23 -6.26 8.09
N ALA A 145 -0.11 -5.56 8.21
CA ALA A 145 0.11 -4.59 9.27
C ALA A 145 -0.76 -3.33 9.10
N ALA A 146 -0.96 -2.90 7.85
CA ALA A 146 -1.75 -1.72 7.51
C ALA A 146 -2.56 -1.91 6.21
N VAL A 147 -3.64 -1.15 6.07
CA VAL A 147 -4.38 -1.00 4.81
C VAL A 147 -4.53 0.48 4.50
N MET A 148 -4.15 0.86 3.28
CA MET A 148 -4.32 2.21 2.76
C MET A 148 -5.65 2.34 2.03
N VAL A 149 -6.43 3.36 2.38
CA VAL A 149 -7.73 3.66 1.77
C VAL A 149 -7.57 4.73 0.70
N ALA A 150 -8.09 4.46 -0.49
CA ALA A 150 -8.02 5.32 -1.66
C ALA A 150 -9.01 6.51 -1.59
N HIS A 151 -8.70 7.57 -2.33
CA HIS A 151 -9.66 8.66 -2.57
C HIS A 151 -10.52 8.35 -3.81
N ILE A 152 -11.48 7.44 -3.66
CA ILE A 152 -12.41 6.99 -4.72
C ILE A 152 -13.84 7.11 -4.19
N ASP A 153 -14.79 7.57 -5.01
CA ASP A 153 -16.21 7.53 -4.69
C ASP A 153 -16.79 6.14 -4.97
N VAL A 154 -17.45 5.56 -3.96
CA VAL A 154 -17.98 4.19 -4.00
C VAL A 154 -19.46 4.25 -3.58
N PRO A 155 -20.39 4.44 -4.54
CA PRO A 155 -21.79 4.76 -4.27
C PRO A 155 -22.52 3.76 -3.37
N CYS A 156 -22.17 2.47 -3.45
CA CYS A 156 -22.81 1.45 -2.62
C CYS A 156 -22.49 1.59 -1.12
N PHE A 157 -21.42 2.31 -0.73
CA PHE A 157 -21.15 2.68 0.66
C PHE A 157 -21.55 4.11 0.97
N SER A 158 -21.34 5.05 0.05
CA SER A 158 -21.68 6.45 0.32
C SER A 158 -23.19 6.70 0.37
N GLY A 159 -24.00 5.75 -0.11
CA GLY A 159 -25.47 5.72 0.02
C GLY A 159 -26.18 6.81 -0.80
N ARG A 160 -25.50 7.38 -1.81
CA ARG A 160 -25.90 8.65 -2.45
C ARG A 160 -26.21 8.54 -3.93
N THR A 161 -27.18 9.36 -4.34
CA THR A 161 -27.36 9.86 -5.71
C THR A 161 -26.29 10.92 -6.01
N GLU A 162 -25.90 11.07 -7.26
CA GLU A 162 -24.69 11.73 -7.82
C GLU A 162 -24.26 13.13 -7.27
N SER A 163 -25.06 13.84 -6.48
CA SER A 163 -24.83 15.26 -6.14
C SER A 163 -23.93 15.55 -4.93
N ALA A 164 -23.42 14.52 -4.25
CA ALA A 164 -22.47 14.69 -3.14
C ALA A 164 -21.49 13.51 -3.08
N ARG A 165 -20.62 13.45 -4.09
CA ARG A 165 -19.52 12.48 -4.16
C ARG A 165 -18.69 12.55 -2.88
N LYS A 166 -18.32 11.40 -2.32
CA LYS A 166 -17.54 11.34 -1.08
C LYS A 166 -16.42 10.29 -1.23
N PRO A 167 -15.14 10.69 -1.06
CA PRO A 167 -14.04 9.72 -1.09
C PRO A 167 -14.20 8.63 -0.01
N ALA A 168 -13.82 7.40 -0.34
CA ALA A 168 -13.81 6.25 0.57
C ALA A 168 -13.06 6.54 1.88
N THR A 169 -11.98 7.32 1.84
CA THR A 169 -11.25 7.78 3.05
C THR A 169 -12.10 8.57 4.04
N MET A 170 -13.20 9.17 3.61
CA MET A 170 -14.11 9.94 4.45
C MET A 170 -15.45 9.21 4.65
N CYS A 171 -15.64 8.01 4.09
CA CYS A 171 -16.90 7.26 4.16
C CYS A 171 -16.89 6.27 5.33
N VAL A 172 -17.71 6.51 6.36
CA VAL A 172 -17.83 5.65 7.55
C VAL A 172 -18.12 4.20 7.16
N ASP A 173 -19.07 3.98 6.25
CA ASP A 173 -19.51 2.63 5.87
C ASP A 173 -18.42 1.85 5.12
N THR A 174 -17.57 2.53 4.35
CA THR A 174 -16.41 1.89 3.69
C THR A 174 -15.40 1.42 4.74
N ILE A 175 -15.10 2.26 5.73
CA ILE A 175 -14.15 1.93 6.80
C ILE A 175 -14.72 0.87 7.75
N ALA A 176 -16.00 0.97 8.09
CA ALA A 176 -16.73 0.00 8.90
C ALA A 176 -16.76 -1.37 8.22
N TYR A 177 -16.94 -1.44 6.89
CA TYR A 177 -16.84 -2.72 6.19
C TYR A 177 -15.46 -3.37 6.35
N LEU A 178 -14.38 -2.60 6.21
CA LEU A 178 -13.02 -3.10 6.43
C LEU A 178 -12.80 -3.56 7.89
N ARG A 179 -13.31 -2.81 8.88
CA ARG A 179 -13.18 -3.17 10.30
C ARG A 179 -14.03 -4.36 10.70
N ASP A 180 -15.30 -4.33 10.35
CA ASP A 180 -16.32 -5.19 10.96
C ASP A 180 -16.63 -6.40 10.08
N ALA A 181 -16.68 -6.23 8.75
CA ALA A 181 -16.98 -7.33 7.84
C ALA A 181 -15.73 -8.11 7.45
N LEU A 182 -14.59 -7.43 7.24
CA LEU A 182 -13.31 -8.09 6.96
C LEU A 182 -12.49 -8.37 8.23
N LEU A 183 -12.97 -7.96 9.41
CA LEU A 183 -12.31 -8.18 10.70
C LEU A 183 -10.86 -7.68 10.75
N PHE A 184 -10.55 -6.61 10.00
CA PHE A 184 -9.20 -6.06 10.01
C PHE A 184 -8.93 -5.44 11.39
N GLU A 185 -7.77 -5.73 11.99
CA GLU A 185 -7.39 -5.20 13.31
C GLU A 185 -6.19 -4.23 13.27
N GLY A 186 -5.40 -4.24 12.20
CA GLY A 186 -4.21 -3.40 12.01
C GLY A 186 -4.52 -1.91 11.77
N VAL A 187 -3.54 -1.15 11.30
CA VAL A 187 -3.68 0.30 11.10
C VAL A 187 -4.41 0.62 9.79
N ILE A 188 -5.42 1.49 9.82
CA ILE A 188 -5.97 2.09 8.60
C ILE A 188 -5.30 3.43 8.33
N ILE A 189 -4.69 3.58 7.16
CA ILE A 189 -4.03 4.81 6.71
C ILE A 189 -4.76 5.40 5.51
N SER A 190 -4.83 6.73 5.39
CA SER A 190 -5.32 7.36 4.16
C SER A 190 -4.27 7.29 3.05
N ASP A 191 -4.70 7.32 1.79
CA ASP A 191 -3.85 7.82 0.71
C ASP A 191 -3.50 9.31 0.94
N CYS A 192 -2.63 9.88 0.11
CA CYS A 192 -2.15 11.24 0.27
C CYS A 192 -3.29 12.26 0.12
N MET A 193 -3.56 12.99 1.20
CA MET A 193 -4.62 14.01 1.26
C MET A 193 -4.35 15.24 0.39
N GLU A 194 -3.17 15.34 -0.23
CA GLU A 194 -2.81 16.42 -1.15
C GLU A 194 -3.17 16.14 -2.62
N THR A 195 -3.80 15.00 -2.90
CA THR A 195 -4.27 14.61 -4.24
C THR A 195 -5.44 15.48 -4.73
N GLY A 196 -5.59 15.58 -6.06
CA GLY A 196 -6.69 16.32 -6.71
C GLY A 196 -8.08 15.88 -6.26
N ALA A 197 -8.27 14.58 -6.00
CA ALA A 197 -9.52 14.00 -5.47
C ALA A 197 -9.97 14.61 -4.13
N ILE A 198 -9.04 15.18 -3.34
CA ILE A 198 -9.35 15.87 -2.09
C ILE A 198 -9.33 17.38 -2.29
N VAL A 199 -8.21 17.94 -2.75
CA VAL A 199 -7.96 19.39 -2.67
C VAL A 199 -8.83 20.23 -3.61
N LYS A 200 -9.48 19.62 -4.61
CA LYS A 200 -10.41 20.33 -5.51
C LYS A 200 -11.76 20.62 -4.88
N GLU A 201 -12.28 19.67 -4.10
CA GLU A 201 -13.64 19.73 -3.55
C GLU A 201 -13.66 19.97 -2.03
N HIS A 202 -12.54 19.73 -1.36
CA HIS A 202 -12.44 19.80 0.10
C HIS A 202 -11.21 20.57 0.55
N ARG A 203 -11.39 21.26 1.69
CA ARG A 203 -10.27 21.73 2.50
C ARG A 203 -9.59 20.54 3.15
N ILE A 204 -8.27 20.45 3.03
CA ILE A 204 -7.50 19.30 3.54
C ILE A 204 -7.67 19.11 5.05
N GLU A 205 -7.83 20.19 5.79
CA GLU A 205 -8.07 20.21 7.23
C GLU A 205 -9.38 19.50 7.59
N GLU A 206 -10.46 19.86 6.90
CA GLU A 206 -11.78 19.27 7.10
C GLU A 206 -11.81 17.82 6.61
N ALA A 207 -11.16 17.53 5.47
CA ALA A 207 -11.04 16.17 4.94
C ALA A 207 -10.31 15.25 5.92
N ALA A 208 -9.25 15.73 6.59
CA ALA A 208 -8.52 14.97 7.60
C ALA A 208 -9.39 14.69 8.85
N VAL A 209 -10.14 15.69 9.33
CA VAL A 209 -11.10 15.50 10.43
C VAL A 209 -12.16 14.45 10.06
N GLN A 210 -12.73 14.54 8.86
CA GLN A 210 -13.71 13.57 8.36
C GLN A 210 -13.11 12.16 8.21
N ALA A 211 -11.86 12.05 7.77
CA ALA A 211 -11.16 10.77 7.66
C ALA A 211 -10.99 10.10 9.03
N VAL A 212 -10.55 10.86 10.05
CA VAL A 212 -10.42 10.33 11.42
C VAL A 212 -11.78 9.93 11.99
N LEU A 213 -12.82 10.73 11.77
CA LEU A 213 -14.20 10.40 12.14
C LEU A 213 -14.71 9.13 11.44
N ALA A 214 -14.33 8.92 10.18
CA ALA A 214 -14.69 7.72 9.42
C ALA A 214 -14.01 6.46 9.96
N GLY A 215 -12.88 6.58 10.66
CA GLY A 215 -12.14 5.45 11.22
C GLY A 215 -10.72 5.28 10.66
N ILE A 216 -10.19 6.26 9.90
CA ILE A 216 -8.77 6.30 9.53
C ILE A 216 -7.93 6.57 10.79
N ASP A 217 -6.92 5.73 11.05
CA ASP A 217 -6.03 5.85 12.20
C ASP A 217 -4.83 6.78 11.91
N MET A 218 -4.34 6.78 10.66
CA MET A 218 -3.22 7.62 10.22
C MET A 218 -3.60 8.42 8.98
N VAL A 219 -3.42 9.74 9.03
CA VAL A 219 -3.66 10.64 7.88
C VAL A 219 -2.34 10.98 7.21
N LEU A 220 -2.25 10.79 5.89
CA LEU A 220 -1.05 11.03 5.10
C LEU A 220 -1.08 12.41 4.41
N VAL A 221 -0.11 13.27 4.73
CA VAL A 221 0.10 14.59 4.10
C VAL A 221 1.57 14.70 3.70
N SER A 222 1.88 14.38 2.44
CA SER A 222 3.25 13.99 2.04
C SER A 222 4.19 15.11 1.61
N HIS A 223 3.68 16.28 1.20
CA HIS A 223 4.47 17.24 0.41
C HIS A 223 4.63 18.61 1.05
N THR A 224 3.55 19.21 1.55
CA THR A 224 3.51 20.63 1.91
C THR A 224 3.48 20.84 3.42
N LEU A 225 4.56 21.37 4.01
CA LEU A 225 4.68 21.59 5.46
C LEU A 225 3.54 22.44 6.04
N SER A 226 3.14 23.53 5.38
CA SER A 226 2.05 24.38 5.87
C SER A 226 0.72 23.63 5.92
N ARG A 227 0.47 22.70 5.00
CA ARG A 227 -0.72 21.82 5.03
C ARG A 227 -0.63 20.79 6.14
N GLN A 228 0.56 20.23 6.38
CA GLN A 228 0.80 19.31 7.51
C GLN A 228 0.45 19.99 8.84
N ILE A 229 0.95 21.22 9.06
CA ILE A 229 0.66 22.02 10.25
C ILE A 229 -0.85 22.29 10.36
N ALA A 230 -1.48 22.76 9.29
CA ALA A 230 -2.91 23.07 9.28
C ALA A 230 -3.79 21.84 9.59
N VAL A 231 -3.43 20.66 9.08
CA VAL A 231 -4.12 19.40 9.39
C VAL A 231 -3.95 19.02 10.86
N VAL A 232 -2.74 19.14 11.42
CA VAL A 232 -2.49 18.88 12.85
C VAL A 232 -3.33 19.82 13.72
N ASP A 233 -3.31 21.12 13.44
CA ASP A 233 -4.09 22.11 14.18
C ASP A 233 -5.59 21.80 14.11
N ALA A 234 -6.11 21.45 12.94
CA ALA A 234 -7.52 21.11 12.76
C ALA A 234 -7.93 19.86 13.53
N LEU A 235 -7.08 18.81 13.54
CA LEU A 235 -7.33 17.60 14.33
C LEU A 235 -7.30 17.90 15.83
N VAL A 236 -6.35 18.70 16.30
CA VAL A 236 -6.28 19.15 17.71
C VAL A 236 -7.54 19.92 18.08
N GLN A 237 -7.95 20.90 17.27
CA GLN A 237 -9.17 21.67 17.52
C GLN A 237 -10.42 20.79 17.50
N ALA A 238 -10.51 19.83 16.58
CA ALA A 238 -11.64 18.90 16.52
C ALA A 238 -11.73 18.00 17.77
N VAL A 239 -10.60 17.63 18.39
CA VAL A 239 -10.60 16.89 19.67
C VAL A 239 -10.98 17.83 20.83
N LEU A 240 -10.41 19.04 20.89
CA LEU A 240 -10.68 20.01 21.96
C LEU A 240 -12.16 20.47 21.98
N THR A 241 -12.80 20.50 20.82
CA THR A 241 -14.22 20.84 20.66
C THR A 241 -15.14 19.62 20.72
N GLU A 242 -14.61 18.45 21.09
CA GLU A 242 -15.32 17.16 21.18
C GLU A 242 -15.97 16.67 19.87
N ARG A 243 -15.64 17.31 18.75
CA ARG A 243 -16.09 16.86 17.42
C ARG A 243 -15.52 15.49 17.08
N ILE A 244 -14.23 15.27 17.36
CA ILE A 244 -13.61 13.94 17.37
C ILE A 244 -13.63 13.44 18.81
N PRO A 245 -14.36 12.36 19.13
CA PRO A 245 -14.34 11.79 20.46
C PRO A 245 -12.92 11.37 20.86
N TYR A 246 -12.48 11.70 22.07
CA TYR A 246 -11.14 11.33 22.56
C TYR A 246 -10.85 9.82 22.43
N ARG A 247 -11.88 8.98 22.67
CA ARG A 247 -11.79 7.52 22.49
C ARG A 247 -11.37 7.12 21.07
N ARG A 248 -11.86 7.80 20.03
CA ARG A 248 -11.50 7.53 18.63
C ARG A 248 -10.00 7.70 18.41
N VAL A 249 -9.41 8.74 19.02
CA VAL A 249 -7.96 8.99 18.97
C VAL A 249 -7.20 7.90 19.73
N MET A 250 -7.66 7.51 20.92
CA MET A 250 -7.01 6.46 21.70
C MET A 250 -7.01 5.10 21.00
N ASP A 251 -8.11 4.74 20.32
CA ASP A 251 -8.18 3.51 19.53
C ASP A 251 -7.15 3.52 18.38
N ALA A 252 -7.02 4.67 17.68
CA ALA A 252 -6.01 4.83 16.62
C ALA A 252 -4.58 4.74 17.18
N VAL A 253 -4.30 5.48 18.26
CA VAL A 253 -2.98 5.50 18.92
C VAL A 253 -2.59 4.10 19.40
N SER A 254 -3.53 3.33 19.95
CA SER A 254 -3.28 1.94 20.38
C SER A 254 -2.80 1.07 19.22
N ARG A 255 -3.48 1.11 18.06
CA ARG A 255 -3.09 0.34 16.87
C ARG A 255 -1.73 0.79 16.31
N ILE A 256 -1.50 2.11 16.26
CA ILE A 256 -0.22 2.69 15.82
C ILE A 256 0.91 2.27 16.77
N PHE A 257 0.63 2.21 18.07
CA PHE A 257 1.60 1.78 19.06
C PHE A 257 1.97 0.30 18.88
N THR A 258 0.98 -0.58 18.68
CA THR A 258 1.22 -2.00 18.35
C THR A 258 2.03 -2.14 17.06
N LEU A 259 1.68 -1.40 16.00
CA LEU A 259 2.46 -1.38 14.75
C LEU A 259 3.92 -1.00 15.01
N LYS A 260 4.16 0.06 15.79
CA LYS A 260 5.51 0.51 16.14
C LYS A 260 6.27 -0.53 16.95
N GLN A 261 5.64 -1.12 17.97
CA GLN A 261 6.29 -2.15 18.80
C GLN A 261 6.72 -3.38 17.98
N THR A 262 5.95 -3.74 16.96
CA THR A 262 6.25 -4.91 16.13
C THR A 262 7.36 -4.64 15.11
N TYR A 263 7.34 -3.48 14.44
CA TYR A 263 8.18 -3.26 13.25
C TYR A 263 9.29 -2.22 13.44
N VAL A 264 9.05 -1.19 14.26
CA VAL A 264 10.02 -0.11 14.45
C VAL A 264 11.11 -0.58 15.40
N ARG A 265 12.35 -0.54 14.94
CA ARG A 265 13.52 -0.87 15.76
C ARG A 265 13.60 0.12 16.92
N SER A 266 13.90 -0.38 18.12
CA SER A 266 14.19 0.46 19.29
C SER A 266 15.23 1.51 18.95
N SER A 267 14.91 2.75 19.33
CA SER A 267 15.50 4.02 18.93
C SER A 267 17.03 4.02 18.80
N PHE A 268 17.52 4.79 17.82
CA PHE A 268 18.76 5.60 17.75
C PHE A 268 19.97 5.25 18.65
N GLN A 269 19.78 4.97 19.95
CA GLN A 269 20.75 4.36 20.85
C GLN A 269 21.31 3.03 20.32
N ASP A 270 20.46 2.08 19.89
CA ASP A 270 20.94 0.81 19.30
C ASP A 270 21.72 1.07 18.01
N TRP A 271 21.33 2.09 17.24
CA TRP A 271 21.97 2.52 15.99
C TRP A 271 23.32 3.22 16.22
N ILE A 272 23.44 4.05 17.26
CA ILE A 272 24.70 4.69 17.69
C ILE A 272 25.64 3.67 18.32
N GLU A 273 25.13 2.80 19.20
CA GLU A 273 25.94 1.86 19.99
C GLU A 273 26.47 0.69 19.15
N LYS A 274 25.70 0.22 18.15
CA LYS A 274 26.10 -0.90 17.28
C LYS A 274 26.65 -0.43 15.94
N GLY A 275 26.62 0.88 15.68
CA GLY A 275 26.87 1.47 14.36
C GLY A 275 25.82 1.03 13.33
N LEU A 276 25.85 1.62 12.14
CA LEU A 276 25.38 0.90 10.95
C LEU A 276 26.19 -0.39 10.93
N ARG A 277 25.56 -1.54 11.21
CA ARG A 277 26.23 -2.82 10.99
C ARG A 277 26.60 -2.79 9.51
N GLU A 278 27.88 -2.66 9.22
CA GLU A 278 28.44 -2.56 7.86
C GLU A 278 27.88 -3.67 6.96
N PHE A 279 27.54 -4.81 7.57
CA PHE A 279 26.85 -5.95 6.99
C PHE A 279 25.44 -5.68 6.42
N GLU A 280 24.64 -4.80 7.01
CA GLU A 280 23.28 -4.50 6.52
C GLU A 280 23.33 -3.69 5.22
N ILE A 281 24.23 -2.70 5.11
CA ILE A 281 24.40 -1.91 3.87
C ILE A 281 24.94 -2.78 2.72
N GLN A 282 25.78 -3.79 3.02
CA GLN A 282 26.28 -4.74 2.02
C GLN A 282 25.18 -5.58 1.35
N GLN A 283 23.98 -5.65 1.94
CA GLN A 283 22.82 -6.33 1.33
C GLN A 283 22.23 -5.52 0.17
N ILE A 284 22.41 -4.20 0.16
CA ILE A 284 21.84 -3.31 -0.87
C ILE A 284 22.46 -3.63 -2.22
N GLY A 285 21.64 -4.05 -3.19
CA GLY A 285 22.08 -4.39 -4.54
C GLY A 285 23.04 -5.57 -4.60
N CYS A 286 23.01 -6.45 -3.59
CA CYS A 286 23.93 -7.57 -3.55
C CYS A 286 23.65 -8.56 -4.70
N LYS A 287 24.66 -9.37 -5.05
CA LYS A 287 24.54 -10.32 -6.16
C LYS A 287 23.36 -11.29 -6.00
N GLU A 288 23.08 -11.72 -4.77
CA GLU A 288 21.95 -12.61 -4.49
C GLU A 288 20.60 -11.97 -4.84
N HIS A 289 20.38 -10.71 -4.44
CA HIS A 289 19.16 -9.98 -4.77
C HIS A 289 19.00 -9.81 -6.29
N HIS A 290 20.08 -9.46 -6.98
CA HIS A 290 20.08 -9.38 -8.45
C HIS A 290 19.78 -10.73 -9.11
N ASP A 291 20.36 -11.83 -8.63
CA ASP A 291 20.12 -13.17 -9.15
C ASP A 291 18.66 -13.60 -8.94
N ILE A 292 18.07 -13.32 -7.77
CA ILE A 292 16.64 -13.57 -7.48
C ILE A 292 15.75 -12.83 -8.47
N VAL A 293 15.94 -11.51 -8.60
CA VAL A 293 15.12 -10.69 -9.50
C VAL A 293 15.29 -11.12 -10.95
N ALA A 294 16.52 -11.37 -11.39
CA ALA A 294 16.80 -11.81 -12.76
C ALA A 294 16.12 -13.14 -13.09
N ASN A 295 16.11 -14.10 -12.17
CA ASN A 295 15.43 -15.38 -12.36
C ASN A 295 13.92 -15.21 -12.53
N ILE A 296 13.28 -14.35 -11.72
CA ILE A 296 11.84 -14.08 -11.80
C ILE A 296 11.48 -13.38 -13.11
N VAL A 297 12.27 -12.39 -13.51
CA VAL A 297 12.09 -11.70 -14.80
C VAL A 297 12.25 -12.67 -15.97
N TYR A 298 13.23 -13.57 -15.90
CA TYR A 298 13.44 -14.60 -16.93
C TYR A 298 12.28 -15.60 -16.99
N GLN A 299 11.80 -16.09 -15.84
CA GLN A 299 10.64 -16.98 -15.77
C GLN A 299 9.38 -16.31 -16.35
N SER A 300 9.12 -15.05 -15.98
CA SER A 300 8.04 -14.25 -16.55
C SER A 300 8.16 -14.12 -18.07
N ALA A 301 9.34 -13.78 -18.59
CA ALA A 301 9.58 -13.69 -20.03
C ALA A 301 9.38 -15.04 -20.73
N ALA A 302 9.80 -16.15 -20.11
CA ALA A 302 9.60 -17.49 -20.66
C ALA A 302 8.12 -17.86 -20.76
N ILE A 303 7.32 -17.54 -19.74
CA ILE A 303 5.87 -17.77 -19.72
C ILE A 303 5.16 -16.92 -20.78
N ARG A 304 5.62 -15.68 -20.99
CA ARG A 304 5.08 -14.77 -22.03
C ARG A 304 5.56 -15.10 -23.46
N GLY A 305 6.43 -16.08 -23.64
CA GLY A 305 7.02 -16.42 -24.94
C GLY A 305 8.04 -15.38 -25.45
N GLU A 306 8.55 -14.52 -24.57
CA GLU A 306 9.51 -13.46 -24.88
C GLU A 306 10.96 -13.84 -24.55
N ALA A 307 11.19 -14.99 -23.91
CA ALA A 307 12.54 -15.43 -23.57
C ALA A 307 13.33 -15.87 -24.81
N THR A 308 14.32 -15.07 -25.20
CA THR A 308 15.41 -15.55 -26.06
C THR A 308 16.45 -16.26 -25.18
N THR A 309 17.01 -17.36 -25.68
CA THR A 309 17.96 -18.26 -25.02
C THR A 309 18.96 -17.57 -24.09
N ILE A 310 19.10 -18.06 -22.86
CA ILE A 310 20.14 -17.69 -21.88
C ILE A 310 21.50 -17.53 -22.59
N PRO A 311 22.25 -16.43 -22.42
CA PRO A 311 23.65 -16.40 -22.80
C PRO A 311 24.37 -17.48 -22.00
N ARG A 312 24.68 -18.61 -22.66
CA ARG A 312 25.45 -19.69 -22.05
C ARG A 312 26.69 -19.07 -21.41
N ARG A 313 26.81 -19.18 -20.08
CA ARG A 313 28.03 -18.86 -19.34
C ARG A 313 29.20 -19.48 -20.11
N LYS A 314 30.06 -18.66 -20.73
CA LYS A 314 31.34 -19.14 -21.23
C LYS A 314 32.09 -19.65 -20.00
N ARG A 315 32.19 -20.98 -19.85
CA ARG A 315 33.16 -21.61 -18.96
C ARG A 315 34.53 -21.06 -19.40
N ARG A 316 35.14 -20.25 -18.55
CA ARG A 316 36.58 -20.03 -18.57
C ARG A 316 37.20 -21.02 -17.61
#